data_AF-A0A846P549-F1
#
_entry.id   AF-A0A846P549-F1
#
_cell.length_a   1.000
_cell.length_b   1.000
_cell.length_c   1.000
_cell.angle_alpha   90.00
_cell.angle_beta   90.00
_cell.angle_gamma   90.00
#
_symmetry.space_group_name_H-M   'P 1'
#
loop_
_entity.id
_entity.type
_entity.pdbx_description
1 polymer ?
#
loop_
_entity_poly.entity_id
_entity_poly.type
_entity_poly.pdbx_seq_one_letter_code
_entity_poly.pdbx_strand_id
1 'polypeptide(L)'
;MAALPCLLAYIAIAVFVVAVITRFIMWSRLPIHLRWELYPVAHEAGRAHYGGSYLEETDWWKKPRENSMMGELKVMVPEILFLAALKEHNPRMWIRSFPFHFGIYLAIGATFVMILKAVLGAISTGIVTGTFGAFLSGLGIVCGAAGLCLGILGALGLLQRRLTHPDLEPFDVSNVGGSRLQRRSFRLDCGPVMCRR
;
A
#
# COMPACT_ATOMS: atom_id res chain seq x y z
N MET A 1 10.36 25.89 -25.26
CA MET A 1 9.49 25.83 -24.07
C MET A 1 9.39 24.44 -23.41
N ALA A 2 9.79 23.33 -24.05
CA ALA A 2 9.73 21.99 -23.45
C ALA A 2 11.02 21.51 -22.72
N ALA A 3 12.15 22.20 -22.89
CA ALA A 3 13.44 21.75 -22.32
C ALA A 3 13.46 21.77 -20.78
N LEU A 4 12.91 22.81 -20.16
CA LEU A 4 12.84 22.95 -18.71
C LEU A 4 12.02 21.84 -18.02
N PRO A 5 10.77 21.54 -18.42
CA PRO A 5 10.02 20.46 -17.80
C PRO A 5 10.64 19.08 -18.04
N CYS A 6 11.22 18.83 -19.22
CA CYS A 6 11.94 17.57 -19.47
C CYS A 6 13.17 17.43 -18.57
N LEU A 7 13.98 18.48 -18.42
CA LEU A 7 15.16 18.45 -17.54
C LEU A 7 14.76 18.17 -16.08
N LEU A 8 13.73 18.88 -15.57
CA LEU A 8 13.22 18.66 -14.21
C LEU A 8 12.68 17.23 -14.03
N ALA A 9 11.97 16.67 -15.02
CA ALA A 9 11.49 15.30 -14.96
C ALA A 9 12.63 14.29 -14.87
N TYR A 10 13.70 14.46 -15.66
CA TYR A 10 14.86 13.58 -15.60
C TYR A 10 15.61 13.68 -14.26
N ILE A 11 15.77 14.89 -13.72
CA ILE A 11 16.37 15.09 -12.38
C ILE A 11 15.50 14.42 -11.30
N ALA A 12 14.18 14.60 -11.35
CA ALA A 12 13.26 14.01 -10.40
C ALA A 12 13.30 12.48 -10.42
N ILE A 13 13.35 11.87 -11.61
CA ILE A 13 13.50 10.41 -11.76
C ILE A 13 14.83 9.95 -11.18
N ALA A 14 15.94 10.66 -11.47
CA ALA A 14 17.25 10.32 -10.94
C ALA A 14 17.28 10.37 -9.40
N VAL A 15 16.74 11.43 -8.80
CA VAL A 15 16.64 11.57 -7.34
C VAL A 15 15.75 10.47 -6.75
N PHE A 16 14.59 10.19 -7.37
CA PHE A 16 13.69 9.13 -6.92
C PHE A 16 14.38 7.76 -6.91
N VAL A 17 15.07 7.39 -7.99
CA VAL A 17 15.79 6.11 -8.09
C VAL A 17 16.90 6.02 -7.04
N VAL A 18 17.70 7.07 -6.87
CA VAL A 18 18.77 7.09 -5.84
C VAL A 18 18.18 6.97 -4.43
N ALA A 19 17.08 7.67 -4.13
CA ALA A 19 16.40 7.61 -2.84
C ALA A 19 15.81 6.22 -2.56
N VAL A 20 15.21 5.57 -3.56
CA VAL A 20 14.67 4.21 -3.43
C VAL A 20 15.80 3.21 -3.18
N ILE A 21 16.90 3.27 -3.96
CA ILE A 21 18.05 2.37 -3.80
C ILE A 21 18.70 2.54 -2.43
N THR A 22 18.97 3.78 -2.01
CA THR A 22 19.58 4.05 -0.70
C THR A 22 18.70 3.56 0.44
N ARG A 23 17.39 3.80 0.37
CA ARG A 23 16.43 3.34 1.37
C ARG A 23 16.34 1.80 1.37
N PHE A 24 16.29 1.16 0.22
CA PHE A 24 16.30 -0.31 0.11
C PHE A 24 17.56 -0.91 0.75
N ILE A 25 18.74 -0.39 0.41
CA ILE A 25 20.02 -0.84 0.99
C ILE A 25 20.02 -0.65 2.51
N MET A 26 19.54 0.50 3.00
CA MET A 26 19.42 0.77 4.42
C MET A 26 18.55 -0.31 5.11
N TRP A 27 17.34 -0.58 4.59
CA TRP A 27 16.44 -1.58 5.17
C TRP A 27 16.99 -3.00 5.11
N SER A 28 17.63 -3.39 4.00
CA SER A 28 18.21 -4.72 3.85
C SER A 28 19.40 -4.98 4.80
N ARG A 29 20.10 -3.92 5.22
CA ARG A 29 21.27 -3.99 6.12
C ARG A 29 20.90 -3.88 7.61
N LEU A 30 19.66 -3.57 7.96
CA LEU A 30 19.23 -3.50 9.37
C LEU A 30 19.34 -4.89 10.03
N PRO A 31 19.85 -4.99 11.28
CA PRO A 31 19.84 -6.26 11.99
C PRO A 31 18.40 -6.72 12.24
N ILE A 32 18.18 -8.03 12.38
CA ILE A 32 16.83 -8.61 12.42
C ILE A 32 15.96 -8.04 13.55
N HIS A 33 16.57 -7.69 14.68
CA HIS A 33 15.86 -7.07 15.81
C HIS A 33 15.38 -5.63 15.52
N LEU A 34 15.89 -4.95 14.49
CA LEU A 34 15.36 -3.68 13.99
C LEU A 34 14.30 -3.89 12.89
N ARG A 35 14.17 -5.10 12.35
CA ARG A 35 13.11 -5.45 11.41
C ARG A 35 11.91 -5.86 12.25
N TRP A 36 10.94 -4.97 12.41
CA TRP A 36 9.69 -5.31 13.07
C TRP A 36 9.01 -6.45 12.30
N GLU A 37 9.10 -7.67 12.82
CA GLU A 37 8.37 -8.83 12.34
C GLU A 37 6.91 -8.67 12.80
N LEU A 38 6.03 -8.31 11.86
CA LEU A 38 4.61 -8.10 12.14
C LEU A 38 3.91 -9.45 12.28
N TYR A 39 3.49 -9.83 13.49
CA TYR A 39 2.67 -11.03 13.71
C TYR A 39 1.21 -10.76 13.34
N PRO A 40 0.51 -11.67 12.64
CA PRO A 40 0.91 -12.99 12.12
C PRO A 40 1.61 -12.95 10.76
N VAL A 41 2.60 -13.82 10.53
CA VAL A 41 3.36 -13.82 9.27
C VAL A 41 2.93 -14.93 8.32
N ALA A 42 2.41 -14.53 7.15
CA ALA A 42 1.94 -15.43 6.10
C ALA A 42 3.04 -16.34 5.49
N HIS A 43 4.32 -16.07 5.79
CA HIS A 43 5.43 -16.88 5.27
C HIS A 43 5.64 -18.18 6.05
N GLU A 44 5.06 -18.39 7.24
CA GLU A 44 5.25 -19.63 8.01
C GLU A 44 4.37 -20.78 7.51
N ALA A 45 4.99 -21.89 7.12
CA ALA A 45 4.30 -23.08 6.63
C ALA A 45 3.40 -23.69 7.73
N GLY A 46 2.10 -23.86 7.43
CA GLY A 46 1.13 -24.52 8.32
C GLY A 46 0.57 -23.68 9.48
N ARG A 47 1.18 -22.53 9.81
CA ARG A 47 0.77 -21.66 10.94
C ARG A 47 0.03 -20.39 10.53
N ALA A 48 0.08 -20.05 9.24
CA ALA A 48 -0.62 -18.90 8.67
C ALA A 48 -2.15 -18.90 8.90
N HIS A 49 -2.78 -20.06 9.15
CA HIS A 49 -4.23 -20.17 9.31
C HIS A 49 -4.76 -19.70 10.67
N TYR A 50 -3.97 -19.82 11.74
CA TYR A 50 -4.40 -19.43 13.10
C TYR A 50 -3.57 -18.27 13.68
N GLY A 51 -2.59 -17.78 12.92
CA GLY A 51 -1.81 -16.59 13.25
C GLY A 51 -0.75 -16.78 14.34
N GLY A 52 -0.34 -18.02 14.61
CA GLY A 52 0.68 -18.32 15.60
C GLY A 52 2.09 -17.95 15.16
N SER A 53 2.90 -17.53 16.12
CA SER A 53 4.32 -17.19 15.94
C SER A 53 5.24 -18.42 16.05
N TYR A 54 6.37 -18.47 15.31
CA TYR A 54 7.46 -19.39 15.65
C TYR A 54 7.95 -19.26 17.11
N LEU A 55 7.76 -18.10 17.75
CA LEU A 55 8.10 -17.84 19.15
C LEU A 55 7.15 -18.53 20.15
N GLU A 56 5.98 -18.99 19.71
CA GLU A 56 5.07 -19.79 20.54
C GLU A 56 5.61 -21.21 20.78
N GLU A 57 6.55 -21.66 19.97
CA GLU A 57 7.11 -22.98 20.08
C GLU A 57 8.28 -23.04 21.07
N THR A 58 8.28 -24.04 21.94
CA THR A 58 9.41 -24.28 22.84
C THR A 58 10.65 -24.70 22.03
N ASP A 59 11.81 -24.20 22.46
CA ASP A 59 13.09 -24.41 21.77
C ASP A 59 13.07 -23.99 20.29
N TRP A 60 12.29 -22.95 19.92
CA TRP A 60 12.19 -22.44 18.55
C TRP A 60 13.55 -22.12 17.91
N TRP A 61 14.54 -21.71 18.72
CA TRP A 61 15.89 -21.40 18.25
C TRP A 61 16.68 -22.61 17.75
N LYS A 62 16.23 -23.84 17.99
CA LYS A 62 16.84 -25.09 17.49
C LYS A 62 16.19 -25.61 16.21
N LYS A 63 15.06 -25.03 15.78
CA LYS A 63 14.25 -25.54 14.67
C LYS A 63 14.53 -24.74 13.39
N PRO A 64 14.62 -25.39 12.21
CA PRO A 64 14.77 -24.67 10.95
C PRO A 64 13.49 -23.86 10.66
N ARG A 65 13.64 -22.64 10.15
CA ARG A 65 12.50 -21.79 9.75
C ARG A 65 12.00 -22.27 8.39
N GLU A 66 10.78 -22.81 8.33
CA GLU A 66 10.12 -23.19 7.08
C GLU A 66 9.35 -22.00 6.51
N ASN A 67 9.78 -21.49 5.35
CA ASN A 67 9.08 -20.43 4.64
C ASN A 67 8.35 -20.97 3.40
N SER A 68 7.10 -20.55 3.19
CA SER A 68 6.33 -20.92 2.01
C SER A 68 6.04 -19.70 1.15
N MET A 69 6.73 -19.58 0.01
CA MET A 69 6.50 -18.47 -0.93
C MET A 69 5.08 -18.48 -1.51
N MET A 70 4.52 -19.67 -1.73
CA MET A 70 3.16 -19.82 -2.26
C MET A 70 2.08 -19.40 -1.24
N GLY A 71 2.29 -19.69 0.05
CA GLY A 71 1.39 -19.27 1.13
C GLY A 71 1.40 -17.76 1.28
N GLU A 72 2.60 -17.16 1.28
CA GLU A 72 2.78 -15.71 1.32
C GLU A 72 2.09 -15.01 0.14
N LEU A 73 2.31 -15.49 -1.08
CA LEU A 73 1.69 -14.91 -2.28
C LEU A 73 0.16 -15.00 -2.23
N LYS A 74 -0.39 -16.12 -1.77
CA LYS A 74 -1.85 -16.34 -1.67
C LYS A 74 -2.51 -15.39 -0.67
N VAL A 75 -1.81 -14.95 0.37
CA VAL A 75 -2.31 -13.96 1.34
C VAL A 75 -2.07 -12.53 0.83
N MET A 76 -0.88 -12.25 0.30
CA MET A 76 -0.49 -10.91 -0.13
C MET A 76 -1.27 -10.40 -1.35
N VAL A 77 -1.58 -11.27 -2.32
CA VAL A 77 -2.29 -10.85 -3.55
C VAL A 77 -3.70 -10.31 -3.24
N PRO A 78 -4.55 -11.01 -2.46
CA PRO A 78 -5.84 -10.48 -2.03
C PRO A 78 -5.72 -9.22 -1.16
N GLU A 79 -4.70 -9.14 -0.30
CA GLU A 79 -4.49 -7.94 0.53
C GLU A 79 -4.15 -6.71 -0.32
N ILE A 80 -3.26 -6.84 -1.31
CA ILE A 80 -2.90 -5.73 -2.18
C ILE A 80 -4.08 -5.37 -3.10
N LEU A 81 -4.66 -6.35 -3.82
CA LEU A 81 -5.67 -6.07 -4.83
C LEU A 81 -7.03 -5.67 -4.25
N PHE A 82 -7.44 -6.30 -3.15
CA PHE A 82 -8.79 -6.14 -2.59
C PHE A 82 -8.81 -5.49 -1.22
N LEU A 83 -7.66 -5.28 -0.57
CA LEU A 83 -7.59 -4.81 0.82
C LEU A 83 -8.45 -5.69 1.73
N ALA A 84 -8.27 -7.01 1.61
CA ALA A 84 -9.12 -8.01 2.25
C ALA A 84 -9.21 -7.83 3.77
N ALA A 85 -8.09 -7.60 4.46
CA ALA A 85 -8.08 -7.32 5.90
C ALA A 85 -8.91 -6.06 6.24
N LEU A 86 -8.80 -5.00 5.43
CA LEU A 86 -9.55 -3.77 5.65
C LEU A 86 -11.05 -3.97 5.43
N LYS A 87 -11.43 -4.82 4.47
CA LYS A 87 -12.82 -5.18 4.23
C LYS A 87 -13.42 -5.92 5.43
N GLU A 88 -12.67 -6.82 6.05
CA GLU A 88 -13.13 -7.62 7.19
C GLU A 88 -13.16 -6.81 8.49
N HIS A 89 -12.11 -6.04 8.79
CA HIS A 89 -11.94 -5.37 10.08
C HIS A 89 -12.53 -3.95 10.11
N ASN A 90 -12.64 -3.26 8.96
CA ASN A 90 -13.19 -1.91 8.90
C ASN A 90 -13.86 -1.63 7.54
N PRO A 91 -15.02 -2.25 7.25
CA PRO A 91 -15.70 -2.11 5.96
C PRO A 91 -16.09 -0.66 5.64
N ARG A 92 -16.28 0.19 6.68
CA ARG A 92 -16.53 1.62 6.51
C ARG A 92 -15.32 2.36 5.94
N MET A 93 -14.09 1.97 6.28
CA MET A 93 -12.87 2.52 5.66
C MET A 93 -12.62 1.92 4.27
N TRP A 94 -12.97 0.65 4.09
CA TRP A 94 -12.80 -0.05 2.82
C TRP A 94 -13.55 0.63 1.66
N ILE A 95 -14.80 1.07 1.87
CA ILE A 95 -15.62 1.66 0.79
C ILE A 95 -15.01 2.92 0.14
N ARG A 96 -14.15 3.64 0.86
CA ARG A 96 -13.45 4.85 0.35
C ARG A 96 -12.02 4.53 -0.09
N SER A 97 -11.35 3.62 0.61
CA SER A 97 -9.97 3.24 0.31
C SER A 97 -9.87 2.36 -0.93
N PHE A 98 -10.85 1.48 -1.16
CA PHE A 98 -10.90 0.59 -2.31
C PHE A 98 -10.93 1.33 -3.65
N PRO A 99 -11.86 2.28 -3.92
CA PRO A 99 -11.85 3.02 -5.18
C PRO A 99 -10.57 3.85 -5.37
N PHE A 100 -9.95 4.34 -4.29
CA PHE A 100 -8.67 5.03 -4.36
C PHE A 100 -7.55 4.08 -4.85
N HIS A 101 -7.37 2.92 -4.22
CA HIS A 101 -6.33 1.95 -4.59
C HIS A 101 -6.58 1.35 -5.96
N PHE A 102 -7.84 0.99 -6.25
CA PHE A 102 -8.22 0.48 -7.56
C PHE A 102 -8.01 1.54 -8.66
N GLY A 103 -8.26 2.82 -8.36
CA GLY A 103 -7.93 3.93 -9.25
C GLY A 103 -6.44 4.01 -9.57
N ILE A 104 -5.57 3.85 -8.56
CA ILE A 104 -4.12 3.79 -8.74
C ILE A 104 -3.71 2.56 -9.57
N TYR A 105 -4.30 1.38 -9.33
CA TYR A 105 -4.01 0.18 -10.11
C TYR A 105 -4.37 0.34 -11.59
N LEU A 106 -5.51 0.97 -11.89
CA LEU A 106 -5.89 1.29 -13.26
C LEU A 106 -4.94 2.32 -13.91
N ALA A 107 -4.48 3.33 -13.16
CA ALA A 107 -3.50 4.31 -13.66
C ALA A 107 -2.13 3.66 -13.95
N ILE A 108 -1.68 2.75 -13.09
CA ILE A 108 -0.48 1.94 -13.32
C ILE A 108 -0.68 1.07 -14.57
N GLY A 109 -1.81 0.38 -14.69
CA GLY A 109 -2.16 -0.42 -15.87
C GLY A 109 -2.17 0.39 -17.16
N ALA A 110 -2.77 1.58 -17.14
CA ALA A 110 -2.77 2.50 -18.29
C ALA A 110 -1.34 2.91 -18.68
N THR A 111 -0.47 3.18 -17.69
CA THR A 111 0.94 3.48 -17.92
C THR A 111 1.67 2.31 -18.60
N PHE A 112 1.44 1.07 -18.16
CA PHE A 112 1.99 -0.11 -18.80
C PHE A 112 1.49 -0.29 -20.24
N VAL A 113 0.21 -0.04 -20.50
CA VAL A 113 -0.35 -0.08 -21.87
C VAL A 113 0.31 0.98 -22.75
N MET A 114 0.58 2.19 -22.23
CA MET A 114 1.29 3.24 -22.97
C MET A 114 2.74 2.85 -23.28
N ILE A 115 3.46 2.28 -22.31
CA ILE A 115 4.83 1.79 -22.50
C ILE A 115 4.84 0.67 -23.55
N LEU A 116 3.93 -0.31 -23.44
CA LEU A 116 3.81 -1.40 -24.40
C LEU A 116 3.56 -0.88 -25.82
N LYS A 117 2.61 0.05 -25.98
CA LYS A 117 2.33 0.69 -27.27
C LYS A 117 3.55 1.44 -27.82
N ALA A 118 4.30 2.13 -26.98
CA ALA A 118 5.53 2.82 -27.37
C ALA A 118 6.61 1.85 -27.85
N VAL A 119 6.84 0.75 -27.13
CA VAL A 119 7.80 -0.30 -27.51
C VAL A 119 7.39 -0.96 -28.83
N LEU A 120 6.12 -1.29 -29.01
CA LEU A 120 5.62 -1.86 -30.26
C LEU A 120 5.78 -0.89 -31.45
N GLY A 121 5.56 0.41 -31.21
CA GLY A 121 5.76 1.45 -32.22
C GLY A 121 7.22 1.64 -32.64
N ALA A 122 8.16 1.37 -31.74
CA ALA A 122 9.59 1.38 -32.06
C ALA A 122 10.00 0.18 -32.95
N ILE A 123 9.29 -0.95 -32.86
CA ILE A 123 9.53 -2.13 -33.68
C ILE A 123 8.87 -2.00 -35.06
N SER A 124 7.59 -1.63 -35.08
CA SER A 124 6.83 -1.46 -36.32
C SER A 124 5.68 -0.47 -36.14
N THR A 125 5.67 0.56 -36.98
CA THR A 125 4.60 1.56 -37.01
C THR A 125 3.25 0.95 -37.42
N GLY A 126 3.25 -0.10 -38.25
CA GLY A 126 2.05 -0.79 -38.71
C GLY A 126 1.24 -1.46 -37.60
N ILE A 127 1.91 -1.92 -36.53
CA ILE A 127 1.26 -2.52 -35.36
C ILE A 127 0.47 -1.46 -34.57
N VAL A 128 1.01 -0.23 -34.51
CA VAL A 128 0.42 0.88 -33.76
C VAL A 128 -0.71 1.55 -34.53
N THR A 129 -0.62 1.63 -35.86
CA THR A 129 -1.68 2.20 -36.72
C THR A 129 -2.80 1.21 -37.04
N GLY A 130 -2.58 -0.08 -36.80
CA GLY A 130 -3.57 -1.13 -37.01
C GLY A 130 -4.66 -1.20 -35.94
N THR A 131 -5.58 -2.15 -36.12
CA THR A 131 -6.69 -2.43 -35.19
C THR A 131 -6.21 -2.72 -33.76
N PHE A 132 -5.09 -3.42 -33.62
CA PHE A 132 -4.48 -3.72 -32.33
C PHE A 132 -3.98 -2.46 -31.60
N GLY A 133 -3.33 -1.53 -32.30
CA GLY A 133 -2.91 -0.26 -31.72
C GLY A 133 -4.08 0.65 -31.34
N ALA A 134 -5.18 0.62 -32.11
CA ALA A 134 -6.43 1.30 -31.75
C ALA A 134 -7.05 0.70 -30.47
N PHE A 135 -7.07 -0.64 -30.36
CA PHE A 135 -7.52 -1.33 -29.15
C PHE A 135 -6.70 -0.95 -27.92
N LEU A 136 -5.36 -0.97 -28.00
CA LEU A 136 -4.49 -0.54 -26.90
C LEU A 136 -4.72 0.93 -26.51
N SER A 137 -5.00 1.79 -27.50
CA SER A 137 -5.32 3.19 -27.24
C SER A 137 -6.65 3.34 -26.49
N GLY A 138 -7.68 2.63 -26.93
CA GLY A 138 -8.98 2.59 -26.24
C GLY A 138 -8.85 2.07 -24.81
N LEU A 139 -8.12 0.96 -24.62
CA LEU A 139 -7.86 0.39 -23.31
C LEU A 139 -7.13 1.39 -22.40
N GLY A 140 -6.06 2.03 -22.90
CA GLY A 140 -5.33 3.05 -22.16
C GLY A 140 -6.19 4.25 -21.75
N ILE A 141 -7.06 4.73 -22.64
CA ILE A 141 -7.98 5.84 -22.35
C ILE A 141 -9.02 5.43 -21.31
N VAL A 142 -9.65 4.26 -21.47
CA VAL A 142 -10.67 3.78 -20.53
C VAL A 142 -10.07 3.53 -19.16
N CYS A 143 -8.95 2.81 -19.07
CA CYS A 143 -8.26 2.56 -17.81
C CYS A 143 -7.76 3.86 -17.18
N GLY A 144 -7.20 4.78 -17.97
CA GLY A 144 -6.71 6.07 -17.49
C GLY A 144 -7.84 6.96 -16.95
N ALA A 145 -8.92 7.12 -17.70
CA ALA A 145 -10.08 7.93 -17.29
C ALA A 145 -10.79 7.33 -16.08
N ALA A 146 -11.08 6.03 -16.10
CA ALA A 146 -11.69 5.33 -14.96
C ALA A 146 -10.78 5.39 -13.73
N GLY A 147 -9.47 5.17 -13.90
CA GLY A 147 -8.47 5.25 -12.83
C GLY A 147 -8.41 6.62 -12.18
N LEU A 148 -8.41 7.69 -13.00
CA LEU A 148 -8.40 9.06 -12.50
C LEU A 148 -9.70 9.41 -11.76
N CYS A 149 -10.86 9.06 -12.32
CA CYS A 149 -12.16 9.29 -11.68
C CYS A 149 -12.26 8.57 -10.33
N LEU A 150 -11.94 7.29 -10.28
CA LEU A 150 -11.99 6.50 -9.04
C LEU A 150 -10.95 6.95 -8.02
N GLY A 151 -9.74 7.29 -8.49
CA GLY A 151 -8.68 7.84 -7.65
C GLY A 151 -9.08 9.16 -6.99
N ILE A 152 -9.65 10.10 -7.75
CA ILE A 152 -10.11 11.40 -7.22
C ILE A 152 -11.26 11.20 -6.23
N LEU A 153 -12.28 10.41 -6.59
CA LEU A 153 -13.42 10.15 -5.71
C LEU A 153 -12.99 9.48 -4.40
N GLY A 154 -12.10 8.49 -4.49
CA GLY A 154 -11.52 7.82 -3.32
C GLY A 154 -10.66 8.76 -2.46
N ALA A 155 -9.82 9.58 -3.09
CA ALA A 155 -8.99 10.56 -2.38
C ALA A 155 -9.82 11.62 -1.66
N LEU A 156 -10.86 12.17 -2.31
CA LEU A 156 -11.79 13.10 -1.69
C LEU A 156 -12.54 12.45 -0.52
N GLY A 157 -12.99 11.20 -0.68
CA GLY A 157 -13.63 10.46 0.41
C GLY A 157 -12.71 10.23 1.61
N LEU A 158 -11.44 9.91 1.37
CA LEU A 158 -10.45 9.75 2.43
C LEU A 158 -10.11 11.08 3.11
N LEU A 159 -9.96 12.16 2.33
CA LEU A 159 -9.68 13.49 2.84
C LEU A 159 -10.84 14.03 3.68
N GLN A 160 -12.08 13.91 3.19
CA GLN A 160 -13.29 14.28 3.94
C GLN A 160 -13.33 13.57 5.28
N ARG A 161 -12.99 12.26 5.31
CA ARG A 161 -13.00 11.50 6.56
C ARG A 161 -11.91 11.97 7.52
N ARG A 162 -10.70 12.22 7.02
CA ARG A 162 -9.60 12.75 7.83
C ARG A 162 -9.99 14.06 8.51
N LEU A 163 -10.69 14.95 7.80
CA LEU A 163 -11.08 16.26 8.33
C LEU A 163 -12.32 16.23 9.26
N THR A 164 -13.19 15.22 9.15
CA THR A 164 -14.48 15.20 9.86
C THR A 164 -14.55 14.19 11.02
N HIS A 165 -13.66 13.18 11.06
CA HIS A 165 -13.70 12.18 12.14
C HIS A 165 -12.80 12.57 13.32
N PRO A 166 -13.36 12.75 14.53
CA PRO A 166 -12.57 13.06 15.73
C PRO A 166 -11.65 11.92 16.15
N ASP A 167 -11.95 10.67 15.77
CA ASP A 167 -11.11 9.51 16.08
C ASP A 167 -9.75 9.54 15.37
N LEU A 168 -9.62 10.34 14.29
CA LEU A 168 -8.38 10.47 13.51
C LEU A 168 -7.53 11.67 13.93
N GLU A 169 -8.13 12.63 14.65
CA GLU A 169 -7.50 13.87 15.12
C GLU A 169 -6.23 13.63 15.96
N PRO A 170 -6.14 12.60 16.83
CA PRO A 170 -4.93 12.36 17.62
C PRO A 170 -3.71 11.90 16.79
N PHE A 171 -3.93 11.44 15.57
CA PHE A 171 -2.87 10.88 14.70
C PHE A 171 -2.41 11.88 13.62
N ASP A 172 -2.96 13.08 13.60
CA ASP A 172 -2.55 14.14 12.68
C ASP A 172 -1.31 14.88 13.19
N VAL A 173 -0.36 15.12 12.29
CA VAL A 173 0.90 15.83 12.59
C VAL A 173 0.66 17.27 13.06
N SER A 174 -0.48 17.87 12.70
CA SER A 174 -0.91 19.19 13.18
C SER A 174 -1.39 19.19 14.64
N ASN A 175 -1.71 18.03 15.21
CA ASN A 175 -2.25 17.89 16.57
C ASN A 175 -1.28 17.28 17.58
N VAL A 176 0.03 17.36 17.31
CA VAL A 176 1.12 16.84 18.16
C VAL A 176 1.17 17.53 19.56
N GLY A 177 0.27 18.48 19.86
CA GLY A 177 0.11 19.14 21.17
C GLY A 177 -1.19 18.85 21.94
N GLY A 178 -2.08 17.97 21.47
CA GLY A 178 -3.47 17.85 21.97
C GLY A 178 -3.71 16.97 23.20
N SER A 179 -3.00 17.18 24.32
CA SER A 179 -3.11 16.39 25.57
C SER A 179 -4.41 16.55 26.39
N ARG A 180 -5.56 16.83 25.74
CA ARG A 180 -6.84 17.08 26.43
C ARG A 180 -7.89 15.96 26.31
N LEU A 181 -7.91 15.20 25.21
CA LEU A 181 -8.88 14.10 25.01
C LEU A 181 -8.35 12.74 25.46
N GLN A 182 -7.05 12.47 25.30
CA GLN A 182 -6.44 11.21 25.75
C GLN A 182 -6.52 11.02 27.28
N ARG A 183 -6.52 12.12 28.06
CA ARG A 183 -6.74 12.07 29.52
C ARG A 183 -8.19 11.78 29.93
N ARG A 184 -9.19 12.04 29.07
CA ARG A 184 -10.60 11.75 29.39
C ARG A 184 -10.95 10.30 29.10
N SER A 185 -10.48 9.73 27.99
CA SER A 185 -10.75 8.32 27.67
C SER A 185 -9.99 7.37 28.61
N PHE A 186 -8.75 7.69 28.99
CA PHE A 186 -8.00 6.87 29.95
C PHE A 186 -8.63 6.88 31.36
N ARG A 187 -9.43 7.90 31.69
CA ARG A 187 -10.14 7.99 32.98
C ARG A 187 -11.43 7.18 33.00
N LEU A 188 -11.99 6.81 31.85
CA LEU A 188 -13.24 6.06 31.76
C LEU A 188 -13.03 4.53 31.68
N ASP A 189 -11.87 4.06 31.21
CA ASP A 189 -11.52 2.63 31.15
C ASP A 189 -10.77 2.09 32.38
N CYS A 190 -10.33 2.96 33.30
CA CYS A 190 -9.88 2.50 34.62
C CYS A 190 -11.09 2.18 35.49
N GLY A 191 -11.67 1.00 35.29
CA GLY A 191 -12.48 0.35 36.32
C GLY A 191 -11.71 0.25 37.64
N PRO A 192 -12.40 0.16 38.79
CA PRO A 192 -11.84 0.35 40.14
C PRO A 192 -10.81 -0.70 40.60
N VAL A 193 -10.30 -1.56 39.72
CA VAL A 193 -9.55 -2.76 40.07
C VAL A 193 -8.03 -2.57 40.05
N MET A 194 -7.50 -1.50 39.43
CA MET A 194 -6.04 -1.37 39.20
C MET A 194 -5.28 -0.36 40.07
N CYS A 195 -5.89 0.13 41.16
CA CYS A 195 -5.22 1.04 42.11
C CYS A 195 -4.81 0.35 43.43
N ARG A 196 -4.40 -0.93 43.37
CA ARG A 196 -3.69 -1.62 44.45
C ARG A 196 -2.62 -2.56 43.89
N ARG A 197 -1.42 -2.04 43.72
CA ARG A 197 -0.14 -2.57 44.23
C ARG A 197 1.01 -1.72 43.69
#